data_AF-A0A550GGV3-F1
#
_entry.id   AF-A0A550GGV3-F1
#
_cell.length_a   1.000
_cell.length_b   1.000
_cell.length_c   1.000
_cell.angle_alpha   90.00
_cell.angle_beta   90.00
_cell.angle_gamma   90.00
#
_symmetry.space_group_name_H-M   'P 1'
#
loop_
_entity.id
_entity.type
_entity.pdbx_description
1 polymer ?
#
loop_
_entity_poly.entity_id
_entity_poly.type
_entity_poly.pdbx_seq_one_letter_code
_entity_poly.pdbx_strand_id
1 'polypeptide(L)'
;MKNKTLTFAISVLVISMFLCVAFVAVWAQVGTNIEPINPASGLVGSHVNVKGTIDTPNGTYLIYFGAQLVINNTSIDYAVNENFTVPDLPAGTYNITLQDTMSNQTAVQSFTITMIPTGFSAIPWSTFAIMGISVVIAFLNSGLNRLLITHFVGWEQYRSMQKETSEWRSQQMAAARANDKKQLEKLKKKESQIMAMQKKMAKPQMVLFGVSFIYIVVWIFFLTPTYGASPVAYLPGFGNTLGFGPHGEMGVFYWYPICSLLFGTLASRILGVLPME
;
A
#
# COMPACT_ATOMS: atom_id res chain seq x y z
N MET A 1 27.90 -8.89 -49.40
CA MET A 1 28.20 -7.46 -49.12
C MET A 1 27.39 -6.86 -47.97
N LYS A 2 26.19 -7.37 -47.65
CA LYS A 2 25.27 -6.83 -46.62
C LYS A 2 25.76 -6.91 -45.15
N ASN A 3 26.65 -7.86 -44.83
CA ASN A 3 27.12 -8.06 -43.45
C ASN A 3 28.28 -7.12 -43.07
N LYS A 4 29.12 -6.70 -44.02
CA LYS A 4 30.26 -5.79 -43.76
C LYS A 4 29.81 -4.35 -43.47
N THR A 5 28.73 -3.89 -44.12
CA THR A 5 28.12 -2.59 -43.84
C THR A 5 27.44 -2.53 -42.48
N LEU A 6 26.86 -3.66 -42.03
CA LEU A 6 26.28 -3.79 -40.69
C LEU A 6 27.35 -3.69 -39.59
N THR A 7 28.48 -4.39 -39.75
CA THR A 7 29.58 -4.36 -38.77
C THR A 7 30.21 -2.96 -38.66
N PHE A 8 30.37 -2.26 -39.78
CA PHE A 8 30.88 -0.88 -39.79
C PHE A 8 29.91 0.11 -39.12
N ALA A 9 28.61 -0.03 -39.37
CA ALA A 9 27.59 0.79 -38.71
C ALA A 9 27.57 0.57 -37.19
N ILE A 10 27.70 -0.67 -36.72
CA ILE A 10 27.76 -1.00 -35.29
C ILE A 10 29.03 -0.43 -34.65
N SER A 11 30.20 -0.54 -35.30
CA SER A 11 31.44 0.01 -34.75
C SER A 11 31.40 1.55 -34.64
N VAL A 12 30.80 2.23 -35.62
CA VAL A 12 30.62 3.69 -35.57
C VAL A 12 29.67 4.09 -34.44
N LEU A 13 28.60 3.32 -34.20
CA LEU A 13 27.64 3.57 -33.14
C LEU A 13 28.25 3.34 -31.75
N VAL A 14 29.08 2.30 -31.59
CA VAL A 14 29.80 2.03 -30.33
C VAL A 14 30.86 3.09 -30.05
N ILE A 15 31.61 3.55 -31.07
CA ILE A 15 32.58 4.64 -30.92
C ILE A 15 31.88 5.97 -30.62
N SER A 16 30.74 6.24 -31.25
CA SER A 16 29.90 7.41 -30.97
C SER A 16 29.37 7.39 -29.53
N MET A 17 28.92 6.24 -29.05
CA MET A 17 28.46 6.06 -27.67
C MET A 17 29.60 6.23 -26.66
N PHE A 18 30.80 5.73 -26.96
CA PHE A 18 32.00 5.95 -26.13
C PHE A 18 32.45 7.42 -26.12
N LEU A 19 32.42 8.09 -27.27
CA LEU A 19 32.70 9.53 -27.37
C LEU A 19 31.64 10.36 -26.63
N CYS A 20 30.37 9.93 -26.65
CA CYS A 20 29.29 10.60 -25.92
C CYS A 20 29.48 10.48 -24.41
N VAL A 21 29.84 9.30 -23.90
CA VAL A 21 30.14 9.09 -22.47
C VAL A 21 31.37 9.89 -22.03
N ALA A 22 32.42 9.95 -22.86
CA ALA A 22 33.59 10.79 -22.57
C ALA A 22 33.28 12.29 -22.63
N PHE A 23 32.38 12.73 -23.51
CA PHE A 23 31.96 14.13 -23.62
C PHE A 23 31.06 14.57 -22.46
N VAL A 24 30.27 13.66 -21.87
CA VAL A 24 29.50 13.93 -20.65
C VAL A 24 30.41 14.14 -19.44
N ALA A 25 31.56 13.45 -19.38
CA ALA A 25 32.51 13.58 -18.26
C ALA A 25 33.34 14.89 -18.26
N VAL A 26 33.34 15.66 -19.36
CA VAL A 26 34.13 16.91 -19.51
C VAL A 26 33.29 18.17 -19.24
N TRP A 27 32.03 18.03 -18.81
CA TRP A 27 31.35 19.10 -18.09
C TRP A 27 31.73 18.98 -16.62
N ALA A 28 32.89 19.55 -16.27
CA ALA A 28 33.12 20.00 -14.91
C ALA A 28 31.89 20.79 -14.48
N GLN A 29 31.18 20.28 -13.47
CA GLN A 29 29.96 20.87 -12.96
C GLN A 29 30.27 22.31 -12.55
N VAL A 30 29.60 23.25 -13.19
CA VAL A 30 29.67 24.67 -12.83
C VAL A 30 28.53 24.91 -11.84
N GLY A 31 28.87 25.18 -10.60
CA GLY A 31 27.95 25.68 -9.58
C GLY A 31 27.82 24.77 -8.36
N THR A 32 27.72 25.41 -7.20
CA THR A 32 27.18 24.78 -6.00
C THR A 32 25.72 24.34 -6.25
N ASN A 33 25.40 23.06 -6.05
CA ASN A 33 24.06 22.52 -6.23
C ASN A 33 23.71 21.51 -5.14
N ILE A 34 22.42 21.38 -4.81
CA ILE A 34 21.89 20.38 -3.88
C ILE A 34 21.00 19.43 -4.67
N GLU A 35 21.27 18.13 -4.57
CA GLU A 35 20.38 17.10 -5.10
C GLU A 35 19.03 17.10 -4.35
N PRO A 36 17.92 16.78 -5.03
CA PRO A 36 16.61 16.76 -4.39
C PRO A 36 16.59 15.81 -3.19
N ILE A 37 16.26 16.36 -2.03
CA ILE A 37 16.23 15.64 -0.75
C ILE A 37 14.96 14.79 -0.70
N ASN A 38 15.14 13.48 -0.53
CA ASN A 38 14.05 12.54 -0.35
C ASN A 38 14.25 11.76 0.96
N PRO A 39 13.35 11.90 1.95
CA PRO A 39 12.09 12.64 1.95
C PRO A 39 12.25 14.17 2.11
N ALA A 40 11.40 14.98 1.45
CA ALA A 40 11.43 16.45 1.53
C ALA A 40 10.74 17.04 2.79
N SER A 41 10.35 16.17 3.72
CA SER A 41 9.69 16.52 4.98
C SER A 41 10.04 15.53 6.07
N GLY A 42 10.11 15.99 7.32
CA GLY A 42 10.42 15.14 8.46
C GLY A 42 10.11 15.82 9.79
N LEU A 43 10.15 15.02 10.85
CA LEU A 43 9.93 15.48 12.22
C LEU A 43 11.22 16.06 12.80
N VAL A 44 11.07 16.86 13.85
CA VAL A 44 12.19 17.27 14.71
C VAL A 44 12.94 16.02 15.21
N GLY A 45 14.27 16.05 15.11
CA GLY A 45 15.14 14.92 15.45
C GLY A 45 15.28 13.82 14.39
N SER A 46 14.57 13.89 13.26
CA SER A 46 14.79 12.95 12.15
C SER A 46 16.14 13.18 11.46
N HIS A 47 16.69 12.13 10.87
CA HIS A 47 17.93 12.19 10.10
C HIS A 47 17.65 12.59 8.65
N VAL A 48 18.37 13.59 8.15
CA VAL A 48 18.26 14.09 6.77
C VAL A 48 19.63 13.98 6.10
N ASN A 49 19.66 13.28 4.96
CA ASN A 49 20.84 13.18 4.13
C ASN A 49 20.81 14.26 3.04
N VAL A 50 21.86 15.07 2.98
CA VAL A 50 22.06 16.11 1.96
C VAL A 50 23.20 15.68 1.06
N LYS A 51 22.88 15.59 -0.24
CA LYS A 51 23.85 15.35 -1.30
C LYS A 51 23.90 16.56 -2.21
N GLY A 52 25.09 16.88 -2.69
CA GLY A 52 25.29 18.03 -3.54
C GLY A 52 26.72 18.15 -4.03
N THR A 53 26.97 19.25 -4.72
CA THR A 53 28.29 19.60 -5.25
C THR A 53 28.66 21.02 -4.86
N ILE A 54 29.95 21.29 -4.70
CA ILE A 54 30.50 22.63 -4.49
C ILE A 54 31.45 23.02 -5.62
N ASP A 55 31.79 24.31 -5.73
CA ASP A 55 32.64 24.83 -6.80
C ASP A 55 34.14 24.64 -6.53
N THR A 56 34.53 24.61 -5.25
CA THR A 56 35.93 24.48 -4.86
C THR A 56 36.27 23.02 -4.54
N PRO A 57 37.20 22.37 -5.26
CA PRO A 57 37.57 20.99 -4.97
C PRO A 57 38.28 20.88 -3.61
N ASN A 58 37.90 19.89 -2.81
CA ASN A 58 38.36 19.70 -1.43
C ASN A 58 38.18 20.96 -0.57
N GLY A 59 37.09 21.68 -0.81
CA GLY A 59 36.79 22.94 -0.15
C GLY A 59 35.93 22.80 1.09
N THR A 60 36.04 23.77 1.99
CA THR A 60 35.22 23.83 3.20
C THR A 60 33.83 24.36 2.87
N TYR A 61 32.80 23.61 3.27
CA TYR A 61 31.42 23.97 3.07
C TYR A 61 30.65 23.98 4.39
N LEU A 62 29.60 24.80 4.42
CA LEU A 62 28.70 24.95 5.55
C LEU A 62 27.30 24.56 5.11
N ILE A 63 26.60 23.79 5.94
CA ILE A 63 25.19 23.49 5.74
C ILE A 63 24.39 24.19 6.84
N TYR A 64 23.45 25.02 6.42
CA TYR A 64 22.50 25.69 7.28
C TYR A 64 21.12 25.08 7.11
N PHE A 65 20.41 24.92 8.22
CA PHE A 65 18.98 24.61 8.24
C PHE A 65 18.24 25.86 8.73
N GLY A 66 17.57 26.57 7.82
CA GLY A 66 17.04 27.90 8.09
C GLY A 66 18.16 28.88 8.42
N ALA A 67 18.22 29.32 9.68
CA ALA A 67 19.27 30.21 10.18
C ALA A 67 20.33 29.49 11.03
N GLN A 68 20.20 28.18 11.25
CA GLN A 68 21.07 27.42 12.15
C GLN A 68 22.12 26.63 11.38
N LEU A 69 23.39 26.77 11.75
CA LEU A 69 24.48 25.95 11.20
C LEU A 69 24.37 24.52 11.73
N VAL A 70 24.30 23.53 10.84
CA VAL A 70 24.20 22.10 11.20
C VAL A 70 25.47 21.32 10.90
N ILE A 71 26.22 21.67 9.84
CA ILE A 71 27.45 20.96 9.45
C ILE A 71 28.52 21.96 9.00
N ASN A 72 29.78 21.65 9.34
CA ASN A 72 30.98 22.32 8.85
C ASN A 72 32.04 21.25 8.55
N ASN A 73 32.20 20.91 7.27
CA ASN A 73 33.09 19.84 6.80
C ASN A 73 33.81 20.26 5.50
N THR A 74 34.75 19.42 5.06
CA THR A 74 35.47 19.59 3.80
C THR A 74 34.96 18.57 2.77
N SER A 75 34.77 18.98 1.52
CA SER A 75 34.30 18.10 0.45
C SER A 75 35.37 17.09 0.04
N ILE A 76 34.94 16.01 -0.63
CA ILE A 76 35.85 15.12 -1.35
C ILE A 76 35.70 15.45 -2.82
N ASP A 77 36.76 15.97 -3.43
CA ASP A 77 36.69 16.63 -4.74
C ASP A 77 35.58 17.70 -4.71
N TYR A 78 34.55 17.57 -5.53
CA TYR A 78 33.41 18.49 -5.55
C TYR A 78 32.21 17.98 -4.75
N ALA A 79 32.21 16.73 -4.30
CA ALA A 79 31.03 16.07 -3.76
C ALA A 79 30.84 16.32 -2.26
N VAL A 80 29.59 16.56 -1.89
CA VAL A 80 29.09 16.67 -0.52
C VAL A 80 28.06 15.58 -0.28
N ASN A 81 28.22 14.80 0.78
CA ASN A 81 27.25 13.79 1.19
C ASN A 81 27.28 13.66 2.71
N GLU A 82 26.35 14.33 3.38
CA GLU A 82 26.32 14.42 4.83
C GLU A 82 24.95 14.06 5.40
N ASN A 83 24.94 13.67 6.67
CA ASN A 83 23.71 13.38 7.40
C ASN A 83 23.67 14.24 8.67
N PHE A 84 22.57 14.96 8.90
CA PHE A 84 22.36 15.74 10.12
C PHE A 84 20.98 15.45 10.73
N THR A 85 20.82 15.79 12.01
CA THR A 85 19.54 15.71 12.73
C THR A 85 18.78 17.03 12.62
N VAL A 86 17.49 16.96 12.28
CA VAL A 86 16.63 18.15 12.19
C VAL A 86 16.58 18.85 13.56
N PRO A 87 16.97 20.14 13.67
CA PRO A 87 16.98 20.87 14.94
C PRO A 87 15.58 21.07 15.54
N ASP A 88 15.52 21.37 16.85
CA ASP A 88 14.29 21.69 17.59
C ASP A 88 13.69 23.05 17.18
N LEU A 89 13.09 23.09 15.99
CA LEU A 89 12.42 24.26 15.41
C LEU A 89 10.90 24.02 15.31
N PRO A 90 10.08 25.09 15.39
CA PRO A 90 8.63 24.96 15.22
C PRO A 90 8.26 24.44 13.82
N ALA A 91 7.04 23.90 13.64
CA ALA A 91 6.61 23.47 12.30
C ALA A 91 6.61 24.64 11.32
N GLY A 92 7.20 24.40 10.16
CA GLY A 92 7.38 25.40 9.13
C GLY A 92 8.19 24.86 7.97
N THR A 93 8.15 25.60 6.87
CA THR A 93 9.04 25.36 5.73
C THR A 93 10.35 26.10 5.99
N TYR A 94 11.43 25.34 6.01
CA TYR A 94 12.79 25.84 6.21
C TYR A 94 13.63 25.59 4.96
N ASN A 95 14.59 26.46 4.74
CA ASN A 95 15.53 26.34 3.63
C ASN A 95 16.82 25.70 4.12
N ILE A 96 17.21 24.60 3.51
CA ILE A 96 18.53 24.00 3.65
C ILE A 96 19.46 24.73 2.68
N THR A 97 20.49 25.38 3.21
CA THR A 97 21.46 26.15 2.43
C THR A 97 22.81 25.46 2.51
N LEU A 98 23.36 25.07 1.36
CA LEU A 98 24.74 24.62 1.21
C LEU A 98 25.57 25.80 0.74
N GLN A 99 26.54 26.23 1.52
CA GLN A 99 27.43 27.35 1.21
C GLN A 99 28.87 26.85 1.04
N ASP A 100 29.49 27.15 -0.09
CA ASP A 100 30.94 27.01 -0.26
C ASP A 100 31.64 28.26 0.30
N THR A 101 32.51 28.07 1.28
CA THR A 101 33.17 29.18 2.00
C THR A 101 34.19 29.90 1.14
N MET A 102 34.78 29.23 0.15
CA MET A 102 35.85 29.78 -0.68
C MET A 102 35.32 30.49 -1.93
N SER A 103 34.28 29.94 -2.56
CA SER A 103 33.64 30.56 -3.73
C SER A 103 32.46 31.49 -3.37
N ASN A 104 32.02 31.46 -2.11
CA ASN A 104 30.84 32.17 -1.59
C ASN A 104 29.56 31.92 -2.40
N GLN A 105 29.48 30.76 -3.07
CA GLN A 105 28.30 30.31 -3.79
C GLN A 105 27.41 29.50 -2.84
N THR A 106 26.10 29.63 -3.04
CA THR A 106 25.10 28.96 -2.18
C THR A 106 24.05 28.25 -3.01
N ALA A 107 23.76 27.01 -2.65
CA ALA A 107 22.60 26.27 -3.12
C ALA A 107 21.53 26.20 -2.03
N VAL A 108 20.26 26.26 -2.41
CA VAL A 108 19.14 26.28 -1.47
C VAL A 108 18.12 25.21 -1.86
N GLN A 109 17.65 24.45 -0.87
CA GLN A 109 16.61 23.44 -1.00
C GLN A 109 15.57 23.59 0.11
N SER A 110 14.28 23.55 -0.21
CA SER A 110 13.22 23.61 0.79
C SER A 110 13.00 22.26 1.48
N PHE A 111 12.82 22.29 2.79
CA PHE A 111 12.46 21.15 3.64
C PHE A 111 11.35 21.55 4.62
N THR A 112 10.35 20.70 4.80
CA THR A 112 9.23 21.01 5.72
C THR A 112 9.34 20.23 7.02
N ILE A 113 9.44 20.95 8.14
CA ILE A 113 9.29 20.35 9.47
C ILE A 113 7.80 20.14 9.72
N THR A 114 7.41 18.88 9.84
CA THR A 114 6.11 18.52 10.37
C THR A 114 6.23 18.46 11.90
N MET A 115 5.28 19.03 12.63
CA MET A 115 5.16 18.70 14.05
C MET A 115 4.71 17.24 14.14
N ILE A 116 5.18 16.52 15.16
CA ILE A 116 4.43 15.38 15.69
C ILE A 116 3.00 15.88 15.90
N PRO A 117 1.98 15.33 15.23
CA PRO A 117 0.63 15.74 15.49
C PRO A 117 0.29 15.20 16.88
N THR A 118 0.56 15.98 17.92
CA THR A 118 0.06 15.74 19.28
C THR A 118 -1.44 16.01 19.38
N GLY A 119 -2.13 16.19 18.26
CA GLY A 119 -3.58 16.26 18.18
C GLY A 119 -4.04 15.63 16.88
N PHE A 120 -5.08 14.80 17.02
CA PHE A 120 -6.04 14.18 16.08
C PHE A 120 -6.42 14.91 14.76
N SER A 121 -5.69 15.93 14.31
CA SER A 121 -6.19 16.94 13.38
C SER A 121 -5.61 16.88 11.97
N ALA A 122 -4.58 16.07 11.67
CA ALA A 122 -3.97 16.06 10.34
C ALA A 122 -4.47 14.94 9.41
N ILE A 123 -5.27 13.98 9.89
CA ILE A 123 -5.88 12.96 9.03
C ILE A 123 -7.37 12.70 9.39
N PRO A 124 -8.29 13.68 9.38
CA PRO A 124 -9.70 13.35 9.61
C PRO A 124 -10.35 12.83 8.32
N TRP A 125 -10.10 13.49 7.18
CA TRP A 125 -10.99 13.34 6.04
C TRP A 125 -10.88 11.98 5.35
N SER A 126 -9.67 11.44 5.21
CA SER A 126 -9.45 10.14 4.60
C SER A 126 -9.94 9.00 5.50
N THR A 127 -9.72 9.07 6.82
CA THR A 127 -10.22 8.07 7.77
C THR A 127 -11.74 8.03 7.77
N PHE A 128 -12.40 9.19 7.87
CA PHE A 128 -13.86 9.28 7.82
C PHE A 128 -14.43 8.89 6.46
N ALA A 129 -13.77 9.26 5.36
CA ALA A 129 -14.20 8.86 4.02
C ALA A 129 -14.10 7.34 3.82
N ILE A 130 -12.97 6.73 4.19
CA ILE A 130 -12.77 5.27 4.09
C ILE A 130 -13.76 4.53 5.00
N MET A 131 -13.97 5.03 6.21
CA MET A 131 -14.96 4.47 7.14
C MET A 131 -16.38 4.58 6.56
N GLY A 132 -16.77 5.74 6.04
CA GLY A 132 -18.07 5.96 5.40
C GLY A 132 -18.28 5.04 4.20
N ILE A 133 -17.28 4.92 3.32
CA ILE A 133 -17.30 3.98 2.19
C ILE A 133 -17.44 2.54 2.69
N SER A 134 -16.69 2.14 3.72
CA SER A 134 -16.75 0.78 4.28
C SER A 134 -18.12 0.45 4.86
N VAL A 135 -18.78 1.42 5.53
CA VAL A 135 -20.14 1.26 6.04
C VAL A 135 -21.12 1.08 4.89
N VAL A 136 -21.08 1.97 3.88
CA VAL A 136 -21.97 1.87 2.71
C VAL A 136 -21.82 0.52 2.02
N ILE A 137 -20.59 0.07 1.79
CA ILE A 137 -20.35 -1.23 1.15
C ILE A 137 -20.79 -2.39 2.05
N ALA A 138 -20.57 -2.32 3.38
CA ALA A 138 -21.03 -3.36 4.30
C ALA A 138 -22.56 -3.49 4.30
N PHE A 139 -23.28 -2.37 4.23
CA PHE A 139 -24.74 -2.36 4.08
C PHE A 139 -25.18 -2.89 2.72
N LEU A 140 -24.52 -2.49 1.62
CA LEU A 140 -24.81 -3.00 0.28
C LEU A 140 -24.58 -4.51 0.19
N ASN A 141 -23.46 -5.01 0.71
CA ASN A 141 -23.14 -6.44 0.75
C ASN A 141 -24.18 -7.21 1.55
N SER A 142 -24.56 -6.70 2.71
CA SER A 142 -25.54 -7.39 3.55
C SER A 142 -26.94 -7.36 2.94
N GLY A 143 -27.29 -6.26 2.27
CA GLY A 143 -28.52 -6.13 1.48
C GLY A 143 -28.53 -7.09 0.28
N LEU A 144 -27.43 -7.16 -0.48
CA LEU A 144 -27.24 -8.13 -1.56
C LEU A 144 -27.39 -9.55 -1.02
N ASN A 145 -26.77 -9.90 0.11
CA ASN A 145 -26.87 -11.25 0.67
C ASN A 145 -28.31 -11.64 0.95
N ARG A 146 -29.07 -10.76 1.61
CA ARG A 146 -30.47 -11.01 1.90
C ARG A 146 -31.30 -11.12 0.64
N LEU A 147 -31.12 -10.20 -0.32
CA LEU A 147 -31.87 -10.18 -1.57
C LEU A 147 -31.53 -11.39 -2.44
N LEU A 148 -30.25 -11.76 -2.54
CA LEU A 148 -29.77 -12.91 -3.31
C LEU A 148 -30.35 -14.21 -2.78
N ILE A 149 -30.36 -14.40 -1.45
CA ILE A 149 -30.91 -15.63 -0.84
C ILE A 149 -32.42 -15.71 -1.09
N THR A 150 -33.15 -14.63 -0.84
CA THR A 150 -34.60 -14.60 -1.05
C THR A 150 -34.98 -14.75 -2.52
N HIS A 151 -34.28 -14.07 -3.43
CA HIS A 151 -34.62 -14.04 -4.85
C HIS A 151 -34.17 -15.29 -5.61
N PHE A 152 -32.99 -15.85 -5.33
CA PHE A 152 -32.46 -16.98 -6.11
C PHE A 152 -32.84 -18.35 -5.57
N VAL A 153 -33.05 -18.51 -4.27
CA VAL A 153 -33.27 -19.84 -3.66
C VAL A 153 -34.55 -19.92 -2.84
N GLY A 154 -35.01 -18.82 -2.25
CA GLY A 154 -36.14 -18.85 -1.32
C GLY A 154 -35.71 -19.41 0.03
N TRP A 155 -35.93 -18.64 1.10
CA TRP A 155 -35.41 -18.92 2.44
C TRP A 155 -35.83 -20.30 2.97
N GLU A 156 -37.03 -20.73 2.63
CA GLU A 156 -37.62 -22.00 3.07
C GLU A 156 -37.03 -23.22 2.34
N GLN A 157 -36.79 -23.11 1.03
CA GLN A 157 -36.12 -24.17 0.27
C GLN A 157 -34.66 -24.29 0.66
N TYR A 158 -33.96 -23.19 0.95
CA TYR A 158 -32.58 -23.24 1.42
C TYR A 158 -32.47 -24.05 2.72
N ARG A 159 -33.37 -23.81 3.69
CA ARG A 159 -33.38 -24.50 5.00
C ARG A 159 -33.71 -25.98 4.88
N SER A 160 -34.70 -26.37 4.08
CA SER A 160 -35.06 -27.78 3.88
C SER A 160 -33.94 -28.56 3.20
N MET A 161 -33.32 -27.95 2.20
CA MET A 161 -32.24 -28.52 1.41
C MET A 161 -30.96 -28.66 2.24
N GLN A 162 -30.70 -27.72 3.15
CA GLN A 162 -29.60 -27.79 4.13
C GLN A 162 -29.82 -28.94 5.13
N LYS A 163 -31.05 -29.12 5.63
CA LYS A 163 -31.42 -30.23 6.51
C LYS A 163 -31.23 -31.59 5.83
N GLU A 164 -31.76 -31.76 4.61
CA GLU A 164 -31.62 -33.01 3.84
C GLU A 164 -30.15 -33.35 3.54
N THR A 165 -29.34 -32.33 3.22
CA THR A 165 -27.89 -32.53 3.00
C THR A 165 -27.15 -32.91 4.28
N SER A 166 -27.54 -32.37 5.44
CA SER A 166 -26.96 -32.71 6.74
C SER A 166 -27.30 -34.14 7.18
N GLU A 167 -28.55 -34.57 6.98
CA GLU A 167 -29.01 -35.93 7.26
C GLU A 167 -28.35 -36.95 6.31
N TRP A 168 -28.18 -36.60 5.03
CA TRP A 168 -27.45 -37.44 4.09
C TRP A 168 -25.96 -37.55 4.47
N ARG A 169 -25.29 -36.45 4.87
CA ARG A 169 -23.89 -36.48 5.31
C ARG A 169 -23.71 -37.31 6.58
N SER A 170 -24.63 -37.24 7.54
CA SER A 170 -24.56 -38.04 8.77
C SER A 170 -24.76 -39.53 8.48
N GLN A 171 -25.71 -39.89 7.61
CA GLN A 171 -25.93 -41.27 7.15
C GLN A 171 -24.72 -41.81 6.39
N GLN A 172 -24.10 -41.00 5.53
CA GLN A 172 -22.91 -41.39 4.80
C GLN A 172 -21.72 -41.64 5.74
N MET A 173 -21.53 -40.77 6.75
CA MET A 173 -20.48 -40.94 7.76
C MET A 173 -20.73 -42.18 8.64
N ALA A 174 -21.98 -42.45 9.03
CA ALA A 174 -22.35 -43.65 9.80
C ALA A 174 -22.15 -44.94 8.98
N ALA A 175 -22.57 -44.96 7.71
CA ALA A 175 -22.39 -46.10 6.81
C ALA A 175 -20.91 -46.35 6.48
N ALA A 176 -20.11 -45.29 6.33
CA ALA A 176 -18.65 -45.39 6.14
C ALA A 176 -17.95 -45.96 7.39
N ARG A 177 -18.36 -45.53 8.59
CA ARG A 177 -17.85 -46.08 9.86
C ARG A 177 -18.25 -47.54 10.08
N ALA A 178 -19.47 -47.91 9.67
CA ALA A 178 -19.98 -49.27 9.78
C ALA A 178 -19.52 -50.22 8.64
N ASN A 179 -18.79 -49.71 7.64
CA ASN A 179 -18.32 -50.46 6.46
C ASN A 179 -19.45 -51.20 5.69
N ASP A 180 -20.68 -50.68 5.76
CA ASP A 180 -21.85 -51.31 5.15
C ASP A 180 -21.97 -50.92 3.67
N LYS A 181 -21.46 -51.80 2.80
CA LYS A 181 -21.41 -51.60 1.34
C LYS A 181 -22.78 -51.40 0.71
N LYS A 182 -23.85 -52.01 1.26
CA LYS A 182 -25.22 -51.90 0.69
C LYS A 182 -25.84 -50.53 0.97
N GLN A 183 -25.66 -50.02 2.19
CA GLN A 183 -26.12 -48.66 2.52
C GLN A 183 -25.36 -47.60 1.74
N LEU A 184 -24.05 -47.80 1.53
CA LEU A 184 -23.22 -46.89 0.74
C LEU A 184 -23.69 -46.77 -0.72
N GLU A 185 -24.06 -47.90 -1.35
CA GLU A 185 -24.56 -47.91 -2.73
C GLU A 185 -25.92 -47.21 -2.85
N LYS A 186 -26.81 -47.40 -1.87
CA LYS A 186 -28.10 -46.69 -1.80
C LYS A 186 -27.93 -45.19 -1.61
N LEU A 187 -26.97 -44.77 -0.78
CA LEU A 187 -26.65 -43.35 -0.56
C LEU A 187 -25.97 -42.70 -1.76
N LYS A 188 -25.13 -43.44 -2.50
CA LYS A 188 -24.58 -43.02 -3.80
C LYS A 188 -25.66 -42.72 -4.83
N LYS A 189 -26.75 -43.50 -4.87
CA LYS A 189 -27.88 -43.18 -5.78
C LYS A 189 -28.55 -41.84 -5.46
N LYS A 190 -28.60 -41.43 -4.19
CA LYS A 190 -29.10 -40.11 -3.76
C LYS A 190 -28.09 -38.97 -3.98
N GLU A 191 -26.80 -39.28 -4.20
CA GLU A 191 -25.72 -38.31 -4.35
C GLU A 191 -25.99 -37.31 -5.49
N SER A 192 -26.51 -37.77 -6.62
CA SER A 192 -26.83 -36.88 -7.76
C SER A 192 -27.87 -35.81 -7.40
N GLN A 193 -28.93 -36.19 -6.65
CA GLN A 193 -29.95 -35.26 -6.19
C GLN A 193 -29.39 -34.26 -5.17
N ILE A 194 -28.56 -34.75 -4.24
CA ILE A 194 -27.86 -33.92 -3.25
C ILE A 194 -26.85 -32.97 -3.93
N MET A 195 -26.14 -33.41 -4.96
CA MET A 195 -25.23 -32.56 -5.74
C MET A 195 -25.99 -31.48 -6.51
N ALA A 196 -27.15 -31.81 -7.09
CA ALA A 196 -28.01 -30.82 -7.73
C ALA A 196 -28.53 -29.78 -6.72
N MET A 197 -28.89 -30.23 -5.50
CA MET A 197 -29.21 -29.36 -4.38
C MET A 197 -28.03 -28.47 -3.95
N GLN A 198 -26.84 -29.03 -3.78
CA GLN A 198 -25.62 -28.28 -3.43
C GLN A 198 -25.29 -27.21 -4.48
N LYS A 199 -25.43 -27.51 -5.77
CA LYS A 199 -25.26 -26.52 -6.85
C LYS A 199 -26.26 -25.37 -6.74
N LYS A 200 -27.50 -25.63 -6.30
CA LYS A 200 -28.49 -24.57 -6.04
C LYS A 200 -28.10 -23.72 -4.83
N MET A 201 -27.60 -24.30 -3.74
CA MET A 201 -27.08 -23.54 -2.59
C MET A 201 -25.82 -22.74 -2.90
N ALA A 202 -24.99 -23.23 -3.84
CA ALA A 202 -23.75 -22.58 -4.23
C ALA A 202 -23.99 -21.31 -5.09
N LYS A 203 -25.15 -21.15 -5.73
CA LYS A 203 -25.45 -19.99 -6.58
C LYS A 203 -25.39 -18.66 -5.81
N PRO A 204 -26.09 -18.47 -4.67
CA PRO A 204 -25.91 -17.28 -3.84
C PRO A 204 -24.46 -17.05 -3.40
N GLN A 205 -23.75 -18.13 -3.04
CA GLN A 205 -22.36 -18.06 -2.58
C GLN A 205 -21.37 -17.68 -3.69
N MET A 206 -21.64 -18.06 -4.95
CA MET A 206 -20.85 -17.62 -6.10
C MET A 206 -21.04 -16.13 -6.39
N VAL A 207 -22.26 -15.61 -6.28
CA VAL A 207 -22.49 -14.17 -6.43
C VAL A 207 -21.80 -13.41 -5.30
N LEU A 208 -21.85 -13.92 -4.08
CA LEU A 208 -21.11 -13.37 -2.93
C LEU A 208 -19.59 -13.30 -3.21
N PHE A 209 -19.02 -14.34 -3.79
CA PHE A 209 -17.61 -14.35 -4.20
C PHE A 209 -17.32 -13.30 -5.27
N GLY A 210 -18.24 -13.11 -6.22
CA GLY A 210 -18.23 -12.02 -7.20
C GLY A 210 -18.15 -10.62 -6.56
N VAL A 211 -18.89 -10.41 -5.48
CA VAL A 211 -18.90 -9.14 -4.73
C VAL A 211 -17.55 -8.87 -4.05
N SER A 212 -16.83 -9.90 -3.62
CA SER A 212 -15.45 -9.74 -3.11
C SER A 212 -14.48 -9.22 -4.18
N PHE A 213 -14.73 -9.45 -5.47
CA PHE A 213 -13.92 -8.85 -6.54
C PHE A 213 -14.18 -7.36 -6.71
N ILE A 214 -15.41 -6.89 -6.46
CA ILE A 214 -15.72 -5.46 -6.45
C ILE A 214 -14.86 -4.72 -5.42
N TYR A 215 -14.61 -5.32 -4.26
CA TYR A 215 -13.68 -4.80 -3.25
C TYR A 215 -12.27 -4.59 -3.80
N ILE A 216 -11.75 -5.56 -4.55
CA ILE A 216 -10.40 -5.49 -5.16
C ILE A 216 -10.36 -4.41 -6.24
N VAL A 217 -11.41 -4.29 -7.06
CA VAL A 217 -11.51 -3.28 -8.11
C VAL A 217 -11.57 -1.87 -7.51
N VAL A 218 -12.39 -1.66 -6.48
CA VAL A 218 -12.47 -0.39 -5.75
C VAL A 218 -11.13 -0.07 -5.10
N TRP A 219 -10.47 -1.07 -4.52
CA TRP A 219 -9.14 -0.89 -3.94
C TRP A 219 -8.09 -0.44 -4.98
N ILE A 220 -8.00 -1.11 -6.14
CA ILE A 220 -7.03 -0.79 -7.22
C ILE A 220 -7.34 0.52 -7.95
N PHE A 221 -8.59 0.74 -8.36
CA PHE A 221 -8.96 1.87 -9.23
C PHE A 221 -9.31 3.15 -8.47
N PHE A 222 -9.71 3.04 -7.20
CA PHE A 222 -10.11 4.19 -6.40
C PHE A 222 -9.12 4.42 -5.27
N LEU A 223 -8.93 3.47 -4.35
CA LEU A 223 -8.17 3.73 -3.12
C LEU A 223 -6.66 3.91 -3.38
N THR A 224 -6.04 3.07 -4.21
CA THR A 224 -4.62 3.16 -4.54
C THR A 224 -4.24 4.48 -5.23
N PRO A 225 -4.92 4.95 -6.30
CA PRO A 225 -4.57 6.22 -6.94
C PRO A 225 -4.97 7.46 -6.12
N THR A 226 -6.03 7.39 -5.30
CA THR A 226 -6.50 8.56 -4.53
C THR A 226 -5.72 8.77 -3.23
N TYR A 227 -5.29 7.70 -2.57
CA TYR A 227 -4.63 7.81 -1.26
C TYR A 227 -3.18 7.27 -1.25
N GLY A 228 -2.77 6.51 -2.26
CA GLY A 228 -1.36 6.13 -2.49
C GLY A 228 -0.65 5.56 -1.25
N ALA A 229 0.58 6.03 -1.03
CA ALA A 229 1.38 5.72 0.15
C ALA A 229 1.13 6.69 1.32
N SER A 230 0.13 7.56 1.23
CA SER A 230 -0.15 8.53 2.29
C SER A 230 -0.69 7.81 3.53
N PRO A 231 -0.24 8.20 4.73
CA PRO A 231 -0.82 7.69 5.97
C PRO A 231 -2.29 8.08 6.04
N VAL A 232 -3.16 7.14 6.42
CA VAL A 232 -4.61 7.38 6.59
C VAL A 232 -5.14 7.06 7.97
N ALA A 233 -4.34 6.38 8.79
CA ALA A 233 -4.67 6.12 10.19
C ALA A 233 -3.38 5.99 11.00
N TYR A 234 -3.47 6.31 12.28
CA TYR A 234 -2.37 6.16 13.24
C TYR A 234 -2.76 5.13 14.29
N LEU A 235 -1.90 4.13 14.50
CA LEU A 235 -2.04 3.17 15.58
C LEU A 235 -0.89 3.39 16.59
N PRO A 236 -1.11 4.19 17.65
CA PRO A 236 -0.08 4.47 18.63
C PRO A 236 0.33 3.17 19.34
N GLY A 237 1.64 2.92 19.42
CA GLY A 237 2.23 1.71 20.03
C GLY A 237 2.69 0.63 19.03
N PHE A 238 2.38 0.77 17.73
CA PHE A 238 2.77 -0.19 16.69
C PHE A 238 3.72 0.42 15.64
N GLY A 239 4.63 1.30 16.06
CA GLY A 239 5.66 1.88 15.18
C GLY A 239 6.63 0.82 14.62
N ASN A 240 7.05 0.98 13.36
CA ASN A 240 8.00 0.12 12.65
C ASN A 240 7.65 -1.39 12.60
N THR A 241 6.39 -1.76 12.85
CA THR A 241 5.94 -3.16 12.85
C THR A 241 5.11 -3.41 11.59
N LEU A 242 5.26 -4.57 10.94
CA LEU A 242 4.43 -5.00 9.78
C LEU A 242 4.37 -4.00 8.61
N GLY A 243 5.39 -3.15 8.42
CA GLY A 243 5.40 -2.13 7.37
C GLY A 243 4.61 -0.86 7.70
N PHE A 244 4.26 -0.64 8.97
CA PHE A 244 3.77 0.65 9.46
C PHE A 244 4.92 1.65 9.61
N GLY A 245 4.64 2.94 9.40
CA GLY A 245 5.64 3.98 9.48
C GLY A 245 6.20 4.19 10.90
N PRO A 246 7.15 5.15 11.06
CA PRO A 246 7.93 5.37 12.28
C PRO A 246 7.11 5.50 13.56
N HIS A 247 5.88 6.00 13.45
CA HIS A 247 4.98 6.26 14.57
C HIS A 247 3.69 5.43 14.55
N GLY A 248 3.66 4.35 13.76
CA GLY A 248 2.46 3.52 13.58
C GLY A 248 1.52 4.05 12.49
N GLU A 249 2.10 4.69 11.47
CA GLU A 249 1.38 5.17 10.29
C GLU A 249 0.90 4.00 9.44
N MET A 250 -0.40 3.94 9.22
CA MET A 250 -1.04 2.91 8.41
C MET A 250 -1.53 3.52 7.10
N GLY A 251 -1.04 2.97 5.99
CA GLY A 251 -1.59 3.26 4.67
C GLY A 251 -2.96 2.61 4.46
N VAL A 252 -3.60 3.00 3.35
CA VAL A 252 -4.96 2.55 3.00
C VAL A 252 -5.06 1.04 2.83
N PHE A 253 -3.97 0.43 2.38
CA PHE A 253 -3.84 -1.00 2.25
C PHE A 253 -4.16 -1.77 3.54
N TYR A 254 -3.75 -1.24 4.70
CA TYR A 254 -3.99 -1.88 5.99
C TYR A 254 -5.27 -1.40 6.65
N TRP A 255 -5.59 -0.11 6.53
CA TRP A 255 -6.77 0.46 7.17
C TRP A 255 -8.09 -0.06 6.59
N TYR A 256 -8.19 -0.17 5.26
CA TYR A 256 -9.40 -0.63 4.58
C TYR A 256 -9.87 -2.05 4.95
N PRO A 257 -9.02 -3.09 4.95
CA PRO A 257 -9.44 -4.44 5.33
C PRO A 257 -9.86 -4.52 6.81
N ILE A 258 -9.21 -3.76 7.70
CA ILE A 258 -9.60 -3.71 9.12
C ILE A 258 -11.01 -3.14 9.28
N CYS A 259 -11.29 -2.00 8.63
CA CYS A 259 -12.64 -1.42 8.61
C CYS A 259 -13.66 -2.37 7.97
N SER A 260 -13.34 -2.95 6.81
CA SER A 260 -14.23 -3.86 6.09
C SER A 260 -14.61 -5.09 6.92
N LEU A 261 -13.66 -5.69 7.64
CA LEU A 261 -13.89 -6.87 8.46
C LEU A 261 -14.76 -6.52 9.70
N LEU A 262 -14.46 -5.41 10.38
CA LEU A 262 -15.25 -4.91 11.50
C LEU A 262 -16.70 -4.62 11.08
N PHE A 263 -16.90 -3.83 10.04
CA PHE A 263 -18.25 -3.46 9.60
C PHE A 263 -18.98 -4.60 8.90
N GLY A 264 -18.27 -5.51 8.22
CA GLY A 264 -18.87 -6.71 7.64
C GLY A 264 -19.42 -7.67 8.69
N THR A 265 -18.68 -7.89 9.79
CA THR A 265 -19.17 -8.70 10.92
C THR A 265 -20.32 -8.02 11.66
N LEU A 266 -20.28 -6.68 11.79
CA LEU A 266 -21.36 -5.93 12.42
C LEU A 266 -22.65 -5.94 11.57
N ALA A 267 -22.53 -5.70 10.27
CA ALA A 267 -23.66 -5.67 9.34
C ALA A 267 -24.32 -7.05 9.19
N SER A 268 -23.53 -8.12 9.19
CA SER A 268 -24.05 -9.50 9.16
C SER A 268 -24.81 -9.88 10.44
N ARG A 269 -24.39 -9.38 11.61
CA ARG A 269 -25.12 -9.54 12.88
C ARG A 269 -26.41 -8.74 12.92
N ILE A 270 -26.39 -7.47 12.52
CA ILE A 270 -27.57 -6.58 12.54
C ILE A 270 -28.68 -7.11 11.64
N LEU A 271 -28.33 -7.72 10.50
CA LEU A 271 -29.31 -8.20 9.52
C LEU A 271 -29.68 -9.68 9.70
N GLY A 272 -29.13 -10.37 10.71
CA GLY A 272 -29.49 -11.74 11.05
C GLY A 272 -29.19 -12.77 9.95
N VAL A 273 -28.18 -12.51 9.10
CA VAL A 273 -27.83 -13.35 7.94
C VAL A 273 -26.76 -14.39 8.28
N LEU A 274 -26.23 -14.37 9.50
CA LEU A 274 -25.47 -15.51 9.99
C LEU A 274 -26.47 -16.67 10.13
N PRO A 275 -26.25 -17.83 9.46
CA PRO A 275 -26.90 -19.04 9.92
C PRO A 275 -26.46 -19.19 11.37
N MET A 276 -27.38 -18.95 12.31
CA MET A 276 -27.14 -19.28 13.71
C MET A 276 -26.79 -20.77 13.69
N GLU A 277 -25.53 -21.04 14.04
CA GLU A 277 -25.07 -22.40 14.37
C GLU A 277 -26.00 -23.01 15.42
#